data_AF-F1VY91-F1
#
_entry.id   AF-F1VY91-F1
#
_cell.length_a   1.000
_cell.length_b   1.000
_cell.length_c   1.000
_cell.angle_alpha   90.00
_cell.angle_beta   90.00
_cell.angle_gamma   90.00
#
_symmetry.space_group_name_H-M   'P 1'
#
loop_
_entity.id
_entity.type
_entity.pdbx_description
1 polymer ?
#
loop_
_entity_poly.entity_id
_entity_poly.type
_entity_poly.pdbx_seq_one_letter_code
_entity_poly.pdbx_strand_id
1 'polypeptide(L)' 'MLLPERVVAQVMNIGDYSDVQTVANRIGDTYLRYVLQHAAIGQFSERSWAYWHYRLGLTSAIEVMPAMLKRRLE' A
#
# COMPACT_ATOMS: atom_id res chain seq x y z
N MET A 1 -9.33 2.32 17.68
CA MET A 1 -10.28 2.62 16.59
C MET A 1 -9.54 2.41 15.28
N LEU A 2 -9.73 1.27 14.61
CA LEU A 2 -8.85 0.72 13.55
C LEU A 2 -9.51 0.69 12.15
N LEU A 3 -10.48 1.57 11.91
CA LEU A 3 -11.33 1.54 10.72
C LEU A 3 -10.95 2.51 9.57
N PRO A 4 -10.20 3.62 9.75
CA PRO A 4 -9.80 4.44 8.60
C PRO A 4 -8.68 3.80 7.77
N GLU A 5 -7.69 3.14 8.39
CA GLU A 5 -6.53 2.58 7.66
C GLU A 5 -6.94 1.49 6.67
N ARG A 6 -7.89 0.64 7.05
CA ARG A 6 -8.37 -0.46 6.20
C ARG A 6 -9.07 0.07 4.94
N VAL A 7 -9.82 1.15 5.06
CA VAL A 7 -10.48 1.78 3.91
C VAL A 7 -9.42 2.39 2.99
N VAL A 8 -8.42 3.08 3.56
CA VAL A 8 -7.32 3.65 2.78
C VAL A 8 -6.52 2.56 2.08
N ALA A 9 -6.16 1.47 2.78
CA ALA A 9 -5.51 0.31 2.18
C ALA A 9 -6.32 -0.27 1.02
N GLN A 10 -7.66 -0.31 1.16
CA GLN A 10 -8.50 -0.83 0.10
C GLN A 10 -8.54 0.07 -1.12
N VAL A 11 -8.66 1.40 -0.95
CA VAL A 11 -8.56 2.35 -2.06
C VAL A 11 -7.18 2.28 -2.71
N MET A 12 -6.12 2.14 -1.92
CA MET A 12 -4.76 1.94 -2.44
C MET A 12 -4.62 0.62 -3.24
N ASN A 13 -5.36 -0.42 -2.88
CA ASN A 13 -5.29 -1.72 -3.55
C ASN A 13 -6.12 -1.79 -4.85
N ILE A 14 -7.33 -1.23 -4.85
CA ILE A 14 -8.31 -1.39 -5.96
C ILE A 14 -8.54 -0.11 -6.78
N GLY A 15 -8.10 1.05 -6.29
CA GLY A 15 -8.38 2.34 -6.90
C GLY A 15 -7.70 2.51 -8.26
N ASP A 16 -8.33 3.30 -9.12
CA ASP A 16 -7.76 3.67 -10.41
C ASP A 16 -6.79 4.85 -10.30
N TYR A 17 -6.28 5.33 -11.44
CA TYR A 17 -5.32 6.43 -11.45
C TYR A 17 -5.84 7.72 -10.78
N SER A 18 -7.13 8.02 -10.95
CA SER A 18 -7.77 9.21 -10.36
C SER A 18 -7.91 9.06 -8.84
N ASP A 19 -8.25 7.87 -8.36
CA ASP A 19 -8.31 7.54 -6.94
C ASP A 19 -6.92 7.68 -6.29
N VAL A 20 -5.91 7.12 -6.95
CA VAL A 20 -4.50 7.15 -6.51
C VAL A 20 -3.96 8.58 -6.41
N GLN A 21 -4.27 9.44 -7.38
CA GLN A 21 -3.92 10.87 -7.31
C GLN A 21 -4.65 11.56 -6.16
N THR A 22 -5.96 11.35 -6.05
CA THR A 22 -6.80 11.98 -5.03
C THR A 22 -6.34 11.60 -3.62
N VAL A 23 -6.12 10.31 -3.38
CA VAL A 23 -5.67 9.79 -2.07
C VAL A 23 -4.33 10.38 -1.67
N ALA A 24 -3.33 10.40 -2.56
CA ALA A 24 -2.04 11.00 -2.20
C ALA A 24 -2.10 12.50 -1.96
N ASN A 25 -2.85 13.24 -2.79
CA ASN A 25 -2.96 14.68 -2.61
C ASN A 25 -3.73 15.07 -1.34
N ARG A 26 -4.70 14.24 -0.92
CA ARG A 26 -5.56 14.54 0.25
C ARG A 26 -4.99 14.03 1.56
N ILE A 27 -4.41 12.82 1.55
CA ILE A 27 -3.97 12.11 2.75
C ILE A 27 -2.47 12.32 3.01
N GLY A 28 -1.69 12.48 1.95
CA GLY A 28 -0.25 12.71 2.02
C GLY A 28 0.57 11.43 2.19
N ASP A 29 1.79 11.47 1.64
CA ASP A 29 2.66 10.30 1.51
C ASP A 29 3.09 9.71 2.86
N THR A 30 3.19 10.51 3.92
CA THR A 30 3.58 10.02 5.26
C THR A 30 2.57 9.02 5.80
N TYR A 31 1.26 9.33 5.69
CA TYR A 31 0.22 8.43 6.19
C TYR A 31 0.04 7.23 5.25
N LEU A 32 0.22 7.40 3.95
CA LEU A 32 0.18 6.27 3.02
C LEU A 32 1.32 5.28 3.26
N ARG A 33 2.51 5.76 3.61
CA ARG A 33 3.61 4.89 4.08
C ARG A 33 3.22 4.14 5.35
N TYR A 34 2.61 4.82 6.31
CA TYR A 34 2.11 4.19 7.54
C TYR A 34 1.11 3.06 7.23
N VAL A 35 0.10 3.32 6.39
CA VAL A 35 -0.90 2.31 6.00
C VAL A 35 -0.25 1.12 5.28
N LEU A 36 0.67 1.38 4.35
CA LEU A 36 1.35 0.32 3.60
C LEU A 36 2.22 -0.57 4.50
N GLN A 37 2.91 0.02 5.48
CA GLN A 37 3.77 -0.71 6.43
C GLN A 37 2.99 -1.52 7.47
N HIS A 38 1.77 -1.09 7.82
CA HIS A 38 0.91 -1.76 8.81
C HIS A 38 -0.20 -2.61 8.16
N ALA A 39 -0.17 -2.76 6.85
CA ALA A 39 -1.16 -3.53 6.12
C ALA A 39 -1.14 -5.01 6.52
N ALA A 40 -2.32 -5.58 6.76
CA ALA A 40 -2.45 -7.00 7.03
C ALA A 40 -2.24 -7.83 5.74
N ILE A 41 -1.84 -9.09 5.92
CA ILE A 41 -1.69 -10.07 4.85
C ILE A 41 -2.97 -10.13 4.01
N GLY A 42 -2.83 -10.00 2.68
CA GLY A 42 -3.95 -10.05 1.73
C GLY A 42 -4.72 -8.74 1.55
N GLN A 43 -4.35 -7.64 2.23
CA GLN A 43 -4.98 -6.33 1.97
C GLN A 43 -4.51 -5.69 0.66
N PHE A 44 -3.31 -6.05 0.18
CA PHE A 44 -2.76 -5.59 -1.10
C PHE A 44 -2.58 -6.77 -2.05
N SER A 45 -2.80 -6.52 -3.34
CA SER A 45 -2.33 -7.35 -4.44
C SER A 45 -0.84 -7.09 -4.70
N GLU A 46 -0.11 -8.06 -5.26
CA GLU A 46 1.32 -7.92 -5.60
C GLU A 46 1.58 -6.66 -6.45
N ARG A 47 0.72 -6.40 -7.43
CA ARG A 47 0.79 -5.22 -8.30
C ARG A 47 0.70 -3.92 -7.51
N SER A 48 -0.33 -3.77 -6.67
CA SER A 48 -0.56 -2.54 -5.90
C SER A 48 0.57 -2.29 -4.90
N TRP A 49 1.06 -3.35 -4.24
CA TRP A 49 2.20 -3.27 -3.32
C TRP A 49 3.46 -2.75 -4.00
N ALA A 50 3.80 -3.31 -5.17
CA ALA A 50 4.98 -2.89 -5.90
C ALA A 50 4.87 -1.43 -6.36
N TYR A 51 3.71 -1.05 -6.89
CA TYR A 51 3.44 0.31 -7.29
C TYR A 51 3.59 1.32 -6.13
N TRP A 52 3.00 1.06 -4.98
CA TRP A 52 3.05 1.98 -3.85
C TRP A 52 4.43 2.05 -3.18
N HIS A 53 5.18 0.94 -3.13
CA HIS A 53 6.56 0.98 -2.66
C HIS A 53 7.46 1.82 -3.58
N TYR A 54 7.26 1.72 -4.89
CA TYR A 54 7.97 2.55 -5.86
C TYR A 54 7.53 4.03 -5.75
N ARG A 55 6.22 4.29 -5.80
CA ARG A 55 5.66 5.65 -5.79
C ARG A 55 6.05 6.44 -4.54
N LEU A 56 6.05 5.80 -3.37
CA LEU A 56 6.37 6.44 -2.09
C LEU A 56 7.87 6.47 -1.79
N GLY A 57 8.72 6.08 -2.74
CA GLY A 57 10.18 6.08 -2.59
C GLY A 57 10.68 5.14 -1.50
N LEU A 58 9.92 4.10 -1.16
CA LEU A 58 10.31 3.08 -0.17
C LEU A 58 11.27 2.04 -0.76
N THR A 59 11.35 1.97 -2.09
CA THR A 59 12.42 1.29 -2.82
C THR A 59 12.87 2.14 -4.00
N SER A 60 14.12 1.97 -4.41
CA SER A 60 14.65 2.51 -5.67
C SER A 60 14.72 1.46 -6.78
N ALA A 61 14.50 0.17 -6.47
CA ALA A 61 14.59 -0.93 -7.42
C ALA A 61 13.44 -1.92 -7.24
N ILE A 62 12.82 -2.33 -8.36
CA ILE A 62 11.82 -3.42 -8.41
C ILE A 62 12.42 -4.73 -7.87
N GLU A 63 13.74 -4.89 -7.92
CA GLU A 63 14.47 -6.05 -7.40
C GLU A 63 14.55 -6.15 -5.87
N VAL A 64 14.33 -5.05 -5.14
CA VAL A 64 14.37 -5.02 -3.65
C VAL A 64 12.96 -4.80 -3.09
N MET A 65 11.96 -5.36 -3.76
CA MET A 65 10.60 -5.39 -3.22
C MET A 65 10.59 -6.15 -1.90
N PRO A 66 10.16 -5.53 -0.78
CA PRO A 66 9.95 -6.29 0.44
C PRO A 66 8.94 -7.40 0.13
N ALA A 67 9.34 -8.63 0.42
CA ALA A 67 8.48 -9.79 0.21
C ALA A 67 7.15 -9.53 0.92
N MET A 68 6.05 -9.68 0.19
CA MET A 68 4.74 -9.65 0.84
C MET A 68 4.72 -10.67 1.97
N LEU A 69 4.23 -10.24 3.14
CA LEU A 69 3.97 -11.15 4.23
C LEU A 69 2.96 -12.20 3.74
N LYS A 70 3.43 -13.41 3.46
CA LYS A 70 2.60 -14.57 3.13
C LYS A 70 2.24 -15.26 4.45
N ARG A 71 0.97 -15.63 4.61
CA ARG A 71 0.54 -16.39 5.79
C ARG A 71 1.30 -17.71 5.79
N ARG A 72 2.05 -18.03 6.85
CA ARG A 72 2.49 -19.42 7.07
C ARG A 72 1.22 -20.21 7.39
N LEU A 73 0.81 -21.07 6.47
CA LEU A 73 -0.12 -22.14 6.77
C LEU A 73 0.75 -23.25 7.36
N GLU A 74 0.63 -23.49 8.67
CA GLU A 74 1.09 -24.72 9.32
C GLU A 74 0.09 -25.85 9.07
#